data_AF-A0A378MCS9-F1
#
_entry.id   AF-A0A378MCS9-F1
#
_cell.length_a   1.000
_cell.length_b   1.000
_cell.length_c   1.000
_cell.angle_alpha   90.00
_cell.angle_beta   90.00
_cell.angle_gamma   90.00
#
_symmetry.space_group_name_H-M   'P 1'
#
loop_
_entity.id
_entity.type
_entity.pdbx_description
1 polymer ?
#
loop_
_entity_poly.entity_id
_entity_poly.type
_entity_poly.pdbx_seq_one_letter_code
_entity_poly.pdbx_strand_id
1 'polypeptide(L)'
;MSRIDIAEVTAFHRDLQQMNREARSAIQKMEQAAMNYAQDNSLKGQAVTTSKHYFAESYRTICDTVIGVMNESDHLLARYIQDFHSQVDPSPNAKIDAEMLQEAMAKIRTIERKKEHLQQSLSGSTAGLHEGQMQLFRMQMAAAVKQEKILEKYIHFEQSHGNFFSTIEELVHRAGKAVRQLLRESTFNEKTGAIHLPTGYGRSLKDLKKSLAKARGIDPKMEKKLKGYTVYAVVVPGAKDKATVTWFIEKDGVVVREAELQNYLEHAGKYLDPSDYYVIPYEVLTKKINDSWKKELIT
;
A
#
# COMPACT_ATOMS: atom_id res chain seq x y z
N MET A 1 2.51 6.68 -23.31
CA MET A 1 1.71 6.81 -22.08
C MET A 1 0.58 5.82 -22.15
N SER A 2 0.41 5.00 -21.12
CA SER A 2 -0.79 4.17 -20.90
C SER A 2 -1.98 5.08 -20.60
N ARG A 3 -3.15 4.70 -21.10
CA ARG A 3 -4.42 5.30 -20.69
C ARG A 3 -4.76 4.83 -19.28
N ILE A 4 -5.24 5.75 -18.43
CA ILE A 4 -5.80 5.44 -17.12
C ILE A 4 -7.25 5.90 -17.04
N ASP A 5 -8.09 5.05 -16.46
CA ASP A 5 -9.41 5.38 -15.95
C ASP A 5 -9.43 5.06 -14.46
N ILE A 6 -9.39 6.09 -13.60
CA ILE A 6 -9.29 5.87 -12.15
C ILE A 6 -10.56 5.20 -11.58
N ALA A 7 -11.69 5.33 -12.27
CA ALA A 7 -12.92 4.64 -11.88
C ALA A 7 -12.80 3.12 -12.08
N GLU A 8 -12.14 2.68 -13.16
CA GLU A 8 -11.86 1.26 -13.41
C GLU A 8 -10.91 0.69 -12.34
N VAL A 9 -9.84 1.41 -12.01
CA VAL A 9 -8.90 0.99 -10.95
C VAL A 9 -9.61 0.92 -9.58
N THR A 10 -10.47 1.89 -9.29
CA THR A 10 -11.25 1.92 -8.05
C THR A 10 -12.27 0.79 -7.99
N ALA A 11 -12.94 0.48 -9.11
CA ALA A 11 -13.85 -0.66 -9.21
C ALA A 11 -13.11 -1.98 -8.97
N PHE A 12 -11.99 -2.19 -9.67
CA PHE A 12 -11.13 -3.35 -9.48
C PHE A 12 -10.68 -3.52 -8.03
N HIS A 13 -10.26 -2.44 -7.36
CA HIS A 13 -9.86 -2.49 -5.95
C HIS A 13 -11.03 -2.91 -5.04
N ARG A 14 -12.25 -2.42 -5.28
CA ARG A 14 -13.44 -2.85 -4.50
C ARG A 14 -13.74 -4.33 -4.67
N ASP A 15 -13.68 -4.82 -5.90
CA ASP A 15 -13.92 -6.23 -6.21
C ASP A 15 -12.85 -7.11 -5.56
N LEU A 16 -11.58 -6.72 -5.67
CA LEU A 16 -10.46 -7.39 -5.02
C LEU A 16 -10.65 -7.44 -3.49
N GLN A 17 -11.04 -6.32 -2.86
CA GLN A 17 -11.28 -6.27 -1.42
C GLN A 17 -12.38 -7.25 -0.99
N GLN A 18 -13.47 -7.34 -1.76
CA GLN A 18 -14.55 -8.29 -1.48
C GLN A 18 -14.04 -9.73 -1.59
N MET A 19 -13.36 -10.06 -2.67
CA MET A 19 -12.76 -11.40 -2.87
C MET A 19 -11.75 -11.74 -1.77
N ASN A 20 -10.90 -10.79 -1.39
CA ASN A 20 -9.91 -10.97 -0.32
C ASN A 20 -10.58 -11.14 1.05
N ARG A 21 -11.72 -10.50 1.33
CA ARG A 21 -12.47 -10.73 2.59
C ARG A 21 -12.98 -12.18 2.67
N GLU A 22 -13.61 -12.65 1.60
CA GLU A 22 -14.14 -14.01 1.53
C GLU A 22 -13.02 -15.06 1.62
N ALA A 23 -11.95 -14.87 0.85
CA ALA A 23 -10.81 -15.77 0.83
C ALA A 23 -10.08 -15.81 2.19
N ARG A 24 -9.89 -14.66 2.85
CA ARG A 24 -9.31 -14.60 4.22
C ARG A 24 -10.15 -15.41 5.21
N SER A 25 -11.47 -15.25 5.19
CA SER A 25 -12.37 -16.01 6.06
C SER A 25 -12.24 -17.52 5.83
N ALA A 26 -12.17 -17.95 4.57
CA ALA A 26 -11.98 -19.37 4.23
C ALA A 26 -10.61 -19.90 4.69
N ILE A 27 -9.53 -19.15 4.46
CA ILE A 27 -8.17 -19.52 4.86
C ILE A 27 -8.07 -19.63 6.38
N GLN A 28 -8.64 -18.67 7.13
CA GLN A 28 -8.65 -18.70 8.60
C GLN A 28 -9.41 -19.92 9.14
N LYS A 29 -10.56 -20.27 8.54
CA LYS A 29 -11.29 -21.49 8.90
C LYS A 29 -10.48 -22.75 8.62
N MET A 30 -9.79 -22.80 7.47
CA MET A 30 -8.90 -23.92 7.12
C MET A 30 -7.74 -24.05 8.10
N GLU A 31 -7.09 -22.94 8.45
CA GLU A 31 -6.03 -22.90 9.46
C GLU A 31 -6.55 -23.42 10.81
N GLN A 32 -7.69 -22.92 11.27
CA GLN A 32 -8.30 -23.36 12.53
C GLN A 32 -8.60 -24.86 12.53
N ALA A 33 -9.15 -25.40 11.44
CA ALA A 33 -9.41 -26.83 11.31
C ALA A 33 -8.11 -27.64 11.37
N ALA A 34 -7.06 -27.20 10.67
CA ALA A 34 -5.75 -27.84 10.69
C ALA A 34 -5.11 -27.81 12.09
N MET A 35 -5.23 -26.69 12.81
CA MET A 35 -4.71 -26.55 14.17
C MET A 35 -5.50 -27.38 15.18
N ASN A 36 -6.83 -27.42 15.07
CA ASN A 36 -7.67 -28.28 15.90
C ASN A 36 -7.30 -29.75 15.72
N TYR A 37 -7.10 -30.20 14.49
CA TYR A 37 -6.63 -31.55 14.19
C TYR A 37 -5.24 -31.81 14.77
N ALA A 38 -4.30 -30.86 14.60
CA ALA A 38 -2.94 -30.99 15.12
C ALA A 38 -2.88 -31.10 16.65
N GLN A 39 -3.82 -30.46 17.36
CA GLN A 39 -3.87 -30.41 18.83
C GLN A 39 -4.80 -31.46 19.46
N ASP A 40 -5.57 -32.21 18.67
CA ASP A 40 -6.52 -33.22 19.17
C ASP A 40 -5.80 -34.41 19.82
N ASN A 41 -5.91 -34.60 21.13
CA ASN A 41 -5.24 -35.69 21.84
C ASN A 41 -5.97 -37.05 21.79
N SER A 42 -7.17 -37.11 21.20
CA SER A 42 -7.97 -38.34 21.10
C SER A 42 -7.45 -39.29 20.00
N LEU A 43 -6.96 -38.73 18.90
CA LEU A 43 -6.43 -39.49 17.77
C LEU A 43 -4.99 -39.94 18.03
N LYS A 44 -4.74 -41.25 17.95
CA LYS A 44 -3.45 -41.88 18.26
C LYS A 44 -2.92 -42.70 17.07
N GLY A 45 -1.62 -43.00 17.10
CA GLY A 45 -0.93 -43.79 16.10
C GLY A 45 0.19 -43.03 15.39
N GLN A 46 1.14 -43.76 14.80
CA GLN A 46 2.32 -43.16 14.17
C GLN A 46 1.96 -42.29 12.96
N ALA A 47 1.03 -42.75 12.12
CA ALA A 47 0.53 -41.98 10.98
C ALA A 47 -0.17 -40.68 11.41
N VAL A 48 -1.01 -40.76 12.44
CA VAL A 48 -1.68 -39.58 13.02
C VAL A 48 -0.66 -38.58 13.56
N THR A 49 0.34 -39.06 14.32
CA THR A 49 1.39 -38.21 14.89
C THR A 49 2.15 -37.47 13.80
N THR A 50 2.51 -38.16 12.71
CA THR A 50 3.27 -37.56 11.61
C THR A 50 2.43 -36.58 10.79
N SER A 51 1.16 -36.89 10.55
CA SER A 51 0.22 -35.98 9.89
C SER A 51 0.01 -34.69 10.69
N LYS A 52 -0.21 -34.79 12.01
CA LYS A 52 -0.37 -33.62 12.89
C LYS A 52 0.83 -32.69 12.84
N HIS A 53 2.04 -33.24 12.83
CA HIS A 53 3.27 -32.47 12.70
C HIS A 53 3.30 -31.67 11.39
N TYR A 54 2.99 -32.30 10.26
CA TYR A 54 2.90 -31.64 8.96
C TYR A 54 1.95 -30.42 8.98
N PHE A 55 0.74 -30.58 9.52
CA PHE A 55 -0.23 -29.48 9.61
C PHE A 55 0.25 -28.37 10.55
N ALA A 56 0.79 -28.72 11.72
CA ALA A 56 1.32 -27.77 12.70
C ALA A 56 2.45 -26.90 12.12
N GLU A 57 3.37 -27.49 11.37
CA GLU A 57 4.52 -26.77 10.82
C GLU A 57 4.19 -25.92 9.60
N SER A 58 3.29 -26.42 8.74
CA SER A 58 3.16 -25.87 7.38
C SER A 58 1.99 -24.91 7.24
N TYR A 59 0.82 -25.23 7.83
CA TYR A 59 -0.44 -24.55 7.51
C TYR A 59 -0.51 -23.14 8.08
N ARG A 60 -0.13 -22.94 9.35
CA ARG A 60 -0.14 -21.61 9.96
C ARG A 60 0.71 -20.63 9.17
N THR A 61 1.95 -21.02 8.90
CA THR A 61 2.91 -20.15 8.20
C THR A 61 2.44 -19.76 6.79
N ILE A 62 1.92 -20.71 6.00
CA ILE A 62 1.45 -20.38 4.64
C ILE A 62 0.16 -19.56 4.68
N CYS A 63 -0.77 -19.88 5.59
CA CYS A 63 -2.03 -19.14 5.75
C CYS A 63 -1.75 -17.68 6.11
N ASP A 64 -0.96 -17.44 7.16
CA ASP A 64 -0.54 -16.11 7.59
C ASP A 64 0.15 -15.34 6.47
N THR A 65 1.04 -15.99 5.72
CA THR A 65 1.77 -15.34 4.63
C THR A 65 0.84 -14.96 3.46
N VAL A 66 -0.09 -15.84 3.08
CA VAL A 66 -1.06 -15.58 2.00
C VAL A 66 -2.07 -14.50 2.40
N ILE A 67 -2.57 -14.53 3.64
CA ILE A 67 -3.40 -13.44 4.20
C ILE A 67 -2.60 -12.13 4.18
N GLY A 68 -1.32 -12.19 4.53
CA GLY A 68 -0.40 -11.07 4.46
C GLY A 68 -0.28 -10.47 3.06
N VAL A 69 -0.24 -11.30 2.01
CA VAL A 69 -0.27 -10.85 0.61
C VAL A 69 -1.60 -10.18 0.26
N MET A 70 -2.74 -10.76 0.64
CA MET A 70 -4.06 -10.17 0.38
C MET A 70 -4.16 -8.77 1.00
N ASN A 71 -3.76 -8.63 2.26
CA ASN A 71 -3.76 -7.35 2.97
C ASN A 71 -2.82 -6.33 2.31
N GLU A 72 -1.65 -6.76 1.84
CA GLU A 72 -0.70 -5.85 1.20
C GLU A 72 -1.18 -5.41 -0.18
N SER A 73 -1.78 -6.31 -0.97
CA SER A 73 -2.38 -5.95 -2.26
C SER A 73 -3.51 -4.93 -2.11
N ASP A 74 -4.38 -5.10 -1.10
CA ASP A 74 -5.42 -4.11 -0.77
C ASP A 74 -4.78 -2.75 -0.41
N HIS A 75 -3.75 -2.76 0.43
CA HIS A 75 -3.07 -1.55 0.89
C HIS A 75 -2.36 -0.80 -0.25
N LEU A 76 -1.65 -1.53 -1.12
CA LEU A 76 -0.96 -0.97 -2.28
C LEU A 76 -1.95 -0.30 -3.24
N LEU A 77 -3.07 -0.96 -3.58
CA LEU A 77 -4.08 -0.38 -4.48
C LEU A 77 -4.76 0.85 -3.87
N ALA A 78 -5.10 0.79 -2.58
CA ALA A 78 -5.63 1.95 -1.88
C ALA A 78 -4.67 3.15 -1.95
N ARG A 79 -3.38 2.90 -1.73
CA ARG A 79 -2.33 3.93 -1.83
C ARG A 79 -2.21 4.49 -3.23
N TYR A 80 -2.15 3.65 -4.27
CA TYR A 80 -2.07 4.11 -5.65
C TYR A 80 -3.23 5.04 -6.03
N ILE A 81 -4.47 4.70 -5.63
CA ILE A 81 -5.65 5.53 -5.86
C ILE A 81 -5.55 6.86 -5.09
N GLN A 82 -5.10 6.82 -3.83
CA GLN A 82 -4.91 8.04 -3.02
C GLN A 82 -3.81 8.95 -3.59
N ASP A 83 -2.69 8.37 -4.01
CA ASP A 83 -1.57 9.07 -4.61
C ASP A 83 -2.00 9.69 -5.95
N PHE A 84 -2.80 8.99 -6.76
CA PHE A 84 -3.38 9.56 -7.97
C PHE A 84 -4.27 10.77 -7.67
N HIS A 85 -5.21 10.65 -6.72
CA HIS A 85 -6.12 11.75 -6.38
C HIS A 85 -5.39 12.98 -5.83
N SER A 86 -4.32 12.78 -5.07
CA SER A 86 -3.56 13.87 -4.45
C SER A 86 -2.58 14.53 -5.42
N GLN A 87 -1.93 13.76 -6.29
CA GLN A 87 -0.86 14.25 -7.16
C GLN A 87 -1.40 14.69 -8.53
N VAL A 88 -2.36 13.95 -9.09
CA VAL A 88 -2.84 14.11 -10.47
C VAL A 88 -4.15 14.88 -10.53
N ASP A 89 -5.27 14.22 -10.20
CA ASP A 89 -6.62 14.77 -10.29
C ASP A 89 -7.52 14.16 -9.19
N PRO A 90 -8.16 14.97 -8.32
CA PRO A 90 -9.03 14.46 -7.26
C PRO A 90 -10.37 13.90 -7.76
N SER A 91 -10.68 14.01 -9.05
CA SER A 91 -11.96 13.59 -9.60
C SER A 91 -12.08 12.06 -9.62
N PRO A 92 -13.18 11.47 -9.10
CA PRO A 92 -13.34 10.02 -9.00
C PRO A 92 -13.50 9.31 -10.35
N ASN A 93 -13.76 10.07 -11.42
CA ASN A 93 -13.96 9.56 -12.78
C ASN A 93 -12.92 10.14 -13.75
N ALA A 94 -11.74 10.55 -13.24
CA ALA A 94 -10.68 11.07 -14.08
C ALA A 94 -10.23 10.02 -15.11
N LYS A 95 -10.16 10.45 -16.37
CA LYS A 95 -9.64 9.68 -17.49
C LYS A 95 -8.51 10.46 -18.11
N ILE A 96 -7.37 9.82 -18.29
CA ILE A 96 -6.18 10.45 -18.87
C ILE A 96 -5.61 9.49 -19.92
N ASP A 97 -5.40 10.00 -21.13
CA ASP A 97 -4.71 9.27 -22.20
C ASP A 97 -3.70 10.17 -22.92
N ALA A 98 -2.92 9.55 -23.80
CA ALA A 98 -1.88 10.23 -24.57
C ALA A 98 -2.43 11.22 -25.61
N GLU A 99 -3.67 11.00 -26.08
CA GLU A 99 -4.33 11.85 -27.08
C GLU A 99 -4.77 13.17 -26.45
N MET A 100 -5.17 13.15 -25.16
CA MET A 100 -5.54 14.35 -24.41
C MET A 100 -4.45 15.42 -24.38
N LEU A 101 -3.16 15.07 -24.41
CA LEU A 101 -2.07 16.06 -24.48
C LEU A 101 -2.01 16.74 -25.84
N GLN A 102 -2.09 15.97 -26.92
CA GLN A 102 -2.13 16.51 -28.26
C GLN A 102 -3.37 17.38 -28.46
N GLU A 103 -4.52 16.95 -27.94
CA GLU A 103 -5.75 17.72 -27.95
C GLU A 103 -5.64 19.03 -27.16
N ALA A 104 -5.07 18.99 -25.95
CA ALA A 104 -4.90 20.17 -25.11
C ALA A 104 -4.03 21.22 -25.83
N MET A 105 -2.88 20.79 -26.37
CA MET A 105 -2.00 21.66 -27.14
C MET A 105 -2.67 22.20 -28.41
N ALA A 106 -3.44 21.38 -29.14
CA ALA A 106 -4.18 21.80 -30.32
C ALA A 106 -5.29 22.80 -29.98
N LYS A 107 -5.98 22.61 -28.84
CA LYS A 107 -6.99 23.54 -28.31
C LYS A 107 -6.36 24.88 -27.96
N ILE A 108 -5.22 24.89 -27.24
CA ILE A 108 -4.46 26.11 -26.90
C ILE A 108 -4.11 26.89 -28.17
N ARG A 109 -3.45 26.27 -29.15
CA ARG A 109 -3.07 26.91 -30.42
C ARG A 109 -4.27 27.45 -31.19
N THR A 110 -5.41 26.78 -31.10
CA THR A 110 -6.65 27.22 -31.77
C THR A 110 -7.27 28.42 -31.06
N ILE A 111 -7.24 28.45 -29.73
CA ILE A 111 -7.72 29.59 -28.93
C ILE A 111 -6.83 30.82 -29.17
N GLU A 112 -5.50 30.64 -29.22
CA GLU A 112 -4.55 31.71 -29.51
C GLU A 112 -4.80 32.34 -30.89
N ARG A 113 -4.92 31.52 -31.94
CA ARG A 113 -5.24 32.00 -33.29
C ARG A 113 -6.57 32.77 -33.33
N LYS A 114 -7.61 32.27 -32.66
CA LYS A 114 -8.92 32.94 -32.60
C LYS A 114 -8.85 34.27 -31.83
N LYS A 115 -8.07 34.33 -30.76
CA LYS A 115 -7.84 35.56 -29.99
C LYS A 115 -7.09 36.60 -30.83
N GLU A 116 -6.04 36.20 -31.53
CA GLU A 116 -5.25 37.09 -32.40
C GLU A 116 -6.12 37.65 -33.54
N HIS A 117 -6.89 36.79 -34.21
CA HIS A 117 -7.83 37.23 -35.24
C HIS A 117 -8.87 38.21 -34.68
N LEU A 118 -9.44 37.92 -33.50
CA LEU A 118 -10.39 38.83 -32.85
C LEU A 118 -9.73 40.19 -32.55
N GLN A 119 -8.49 40.19 -32.05
CA GLN A 119 -7.72 41.42 -31.80
C GLN A 119 -7.44 42.23 -33.07
N GLN A 120 -7.13 41.58 -34.19
CA GLN A 120 -6.94 42.24 -35.48
C GLN A 120 -8.24 42.81 -36.07
N SER A 121 -9.38 42.15 -35.79
CA SER A 121 -10.71 42.60 -36.25
C SER A 121 -11.31 43.75 -35.42
N LEU A 122 -10.71 44.11 -34.28
CA LEU A 122 -11.13 45.23 -33.43
C LEU A 122 -10.71 46.57 -34.05
N SER A 123 -11.50 47.09 -34.98
CA SER A 123 -11.47 48.49 -35.39
C SER A 123 -12.41 49.32 -34.49
N GLY A 124 -11.83 50.20 -33.67
CA GLY A 124 -12.41 51.42 -33.06
C GLY A 124 -13.74 51.38 -32.28
N SER A 125 -14.82 50.79 -32.80
CA SER A 125 -16.20 51.01 -32.34
C SER A 125 -16.96 49.78 -31.83
N THR A 126 -16.36 48.58 -31.80
CA THR A 126 -17.04 47.32 -31.38
C THR A 126 -16.53 46.72 -30.06
N ALA A 127 -15.67 47.43 -29.32
CA ALA A 127 -14.97 46.91 -28.13
C ALA A 127 -15.90 46.27 -27.06
N GLY A 128 -17.10 46.83 -26.82
CA GLY A 128 -18.08 46.28 -25.88
C GLY A 128 -18.84 45.05 -26.37
N LEU A 129 -18.95 44.84 -27.69
CA LEU A 129 -19.65 43.68 -28.28
C LEU A 129 -18.81 42.40 -28.23
N HIS A 130 -17.49 42.53 -28.10
CA HIS A 130 -16.54 41.40 -28.15
C HIS A 130 -15.96 41.02 -26.78
N GLU A 131 -16.33 41.72 -25.71
CA GLU A 131 -15.87 41.41 -24.34
C GLU A 131 -16.34 40.01 -23.89
N GLY A 132 -17.58 39.63 -24.21
CA GLY A 132 -18.10 38.29 -23.93
C GLY A 132 -17.35 37.18 -24.68
N GLN A 133 -16.94 37.43 -25.93
CA GLN A 133 -16.13 36.48 -26.72
C GLN A 133 -14.70 36.36 -26.17
N MET A 134 -14.11 37.48 -25.76
CA MET A 134 -12.80 37.49 -25.11
C MET A 134 -12.82 36.74 -23.77
N GLN A 135 -13.89 36.89 -22.99
CA GLN A 135 -14.09 36.15 -21.74
C GLN A 135 -14.25 34.65 -21.99
N LEU A 136 -15.00 34.24 -23.02
CA LEU A 136 -15.13 32.85 -23.42
C LEU A 136 -13.75 32.25 -23.79
N PHE A 137 -12.93 32.95 -24.58
CA PHE A 137 -11.58 32.48 -24.91
C PHE A 137 -10.68 32.38 -23.69
N ARG A 138 -10.75 33.31 -22.73
CA ARG A 138 -10.02 33.20 -21.46
C ARG A 138 -10.43 31.95 -20.67
N MET A 139 -11.73 31.66 -20.58
CA MET A 139 -12.22 30.46 -19.90
C MET A 139 -11.75 29.18 -20.61
N GLN A 140 -11.82 29.13 -21.94
CA GLN A 140 -11.36 27.99 -22.72
C GLN A 140 -9.83 27.79 -22.59
N MET A 141 -9.06 28.88 -22.59
CA MET A 141 -7.60 28.81 -22.39
C MET A 141 -7.26 28.30 -21.00
N ALA A 142 -7.91 28.82 -19.97
CA ALA A 142 -7.72 28.36 -18.59
C ALA A 142 -8.06 26.88 -18.44
N ALA A 143 -9.11 26.39 -19.09
CA ALA A 143 -9.47 24.97 -19.10
C ALA A 143 -8.39 24.12 -19.81
N ALA A 144 -7.87 24.58 -20.95
CA ALA A 144 -6.84 23.85 -21.70
C ALA A 144 -5.50 23.79 -20.96
N VAL A 145 -5.07 24.91 -20.34
CA VAL A 145 -3.86 24.95 -19.47
C VAL A 145 -4.03 24.05 -18.24
N LYS A 146 -5.22 24.03 -17.64
CA LYS A 146 -5.51 23.10 -16.53
C LYS A 146 -5.37 21.64 -16.98
N GLN A 147 -5.84 21.32 -18.19
CA GLN A 147 -5.72 19.97 -18.76
C GLN A 147 -4.26 19.58 -18.99
N GLU A 148 -3.46 20.48 -19.56
CA GLU A 148 -2.02 20.29 -19.74
C GLU A 148 -1.32 19.99 -18.41
N LYS A 149 -1.60 20.77 -17.36
CA LYS A 149 -1.04 20.55 -16.03
C LYS A 149 -1.41 19.18 -15.44
N ILE A 150 -2.63 18.70 -15.66
CA ILE A 150 -3.06 17.35 -15.22
C ILE A 150 -2.22 16.27 -15.93
N LEU A 151 -1.94 16.46 -17.22
CA LEU A 151 -1.13 15.52 -18.00
C LEU A 151 0.34 15.50 -17.55
N GLU A 152 0.93 16.67 -17.28
CA GLU A 152 2.28 16.75 -16.70
C GLU A 152 2.37 16.01 -15.36
N LYS A 153 1.40 16.24 -14.48
CA LYS A 153 1.29 15.53 -13.20
C LYS A 153 1.16 14.02 -13.40
N TYR A 154 0.37 13.60 -14.38
CA TYR A 154 0.21 12.18 -14.69
C TYR A 154 1.50 11.55 -15.23
N ILE A 155 2.27 12.25 -16.05
CA ILE A 155 3.59 11.78 -16.50
C ILE A 155 4.52 11.54 -15.30
N HIS A 156 4.58 12.49 -14.37
CA HIS A 156 5.38 12.34 -13.15
C HIS A 156 4.86 11.22 -12.24
N PHE A 157 3.54 11.05 -12.17
CA PHE A 157 2.91 9.97 -11.44
C PHE A 157 3.29 8.60 -12.02
N GLU A 158 3.19 8.40 -13.34
CA GLU A 158 3.61 7.16 -13.99
C GLU A 158 5.11 6.89 -13.83
N GLN A 159 5.96 7.92 -13.87
CA GLN A 159 7.40 7.78 -13.61
C GLN A 159 7.69 7.32 -12.18
N SER A 160 6.94 7.81 -11.20
CA SER A 160 7.10 7.43 -9.79
C SER A 160 6.41 6.12 -9.42
N HIS A 161 5.40 5.69 -10.18
CA HIS A 161 4.59 4.50 -9.90
C HIS A 161 4.74 3.38 -10.94
N GLY A 162 5.68 3.47 -11.88
CA GLY A 162 5.81 2.51 -12.99
C GLY A 162 6.03 1.03 -12.59
N ASN A 163 6.54 0.78 -11.38
CA ASN A 163 6.73 -0.57 -10.82
C ASN A 163 5.62 -1.00 -9.85
N PHE A 164 4.53 -0.24 -9.78
CA PHE A 164 3.45 -0.48 -8.83
C PHE A 164 2.79 -1.86 -9.07
N PHE A 165 2.27 -2.08 -10.28
CA PHE A 165 1.54 -3.31 -10.60
C PHE A 165 2.43 -4.55 -10.62
N SER A 166 3.70 -4.42 -11.02
CA SER A 166 4.64 -5.54 -11.00
C SER A 166 4.90 -6.07 -9.59
N THR A 167 4.79 -5.21 -8.56
CA THR A 167 4.88 -5.63 -7.15
C THR A 167 3.69 -6.53 -6.78
N ILE A 168 2.47 -6.16 -7.17
CA ILE A 168 1.26 -6.96 -6.91
C ILE A 168 1.33 -8.29 -7.67
N GLU A 169 1.70 -8.26 -8.95
CA GLU A 169 1.87 -9.46 -9.77
C GLU A 169 2.88 -10.43 -9.16
N GLU A 170 4.03 -9.92 -8.68
CA GLU A 170 5.05 -10.73 -8.02
C GLU A 170 4.49 -11.43 -6.77
N LEU A 171 3.75 -10.70 -5.92
CA LEU A 171 3.15 -11.27 -4.71
C LEU A 171 2.13 -12.36 -5.05
N VAL A 172 1.22 -12.10 -5.99
CA VAL A 172 0.19 -13.07 -6.41
C VAL A 172 0.84 -14.31 -7.03
N HIS A 173 1.81 -14.13 -7.90
CA HIS A 173 2.53 -15.23 -8.54
C HIS A 173 3.22 -16.13 -7.51
N ARG A 174 3.95 -15.54 -6.56
CA ARG A 174 4.68 -16.28 -5.52
C ARG A 174 3.74 -16.97 -4.54
N ALA A 175 2.66 -16.29 -4.13
CA ALA A 175 1.63 -16.88 -3.28
C ALA A 175 1.00 -18.11 -3.95
N GLY A 176 0.57 -17.95 -5.21
CA GLY A 176 0.01 -19.04 -6.01
C GLY A 176 0.98 -20.20 -6.17
N LYS A 177 2.28 -19.93 -6.41
CA LYS A 177 3.31 -20.97 -6.49
C LYS A 177 3.43 -21.75 -5.17
N ALA A 178 3.62 -21.05 -4.05
CA ALA A 178 3.80 -21.68 -2.74
C ALA A 178 2.58 -22.55 -2.34
N VAL A 179 1.37 -22.04 -2.56
CA VAL A 179 0.12 -22.76 -2.29
C VAL A 179 -0.01 -23.99 -3.21
N ARG A 180 0.22 -23.84 -4.52
CA ARG A 180 0.11 -24.97 -5.46
C ARG A 180 1.10 -26.09 -5.12
N GLN A 181 2.34 -25.74 -4.79
CA GLN A 181 3.33 -26.74 -4.39
C GLN A 181 2.84 -27.50 -3.15
N LEU A 182 2.47 -26.80 -2.08
CA LEU A 182 2.00 -27.45 -0.86
C LEU A 182 0.80 -28.38 -1.11
N LEU A 183 -0.17 -27.94 -1.91
CA LEU A 183 -1.41 -28.69 -2.13
C LEU A 183 -1.27 -29.87 -3.11
N ARG A 184 -0.38 -29.78 -4.11
CA ARG A 184 -0.33 -30.76 -5.21
C ARG A 184 0.90 -31.67 -5.17
N GLU A 185 1.97 -31.24 -4.52
CA GLU A 185 3.27 -31.92 -4.58
C GLU A 185 3.66 -32.56 -3.24
N SER A 186 2.82 -32.44 -2.21
CA SER A 186 2.99 -33.18 -0.96
C SER A 186 2.75 -34.67 -1.20
N THR A 187 3.63 -35.52 -0.68
CA THR A 187 3.53 -36.98 -0.87
C THR A 187 3.27 -37.69 0.44
N PHE A 188 2.46 -38.75 0.38
CA PHE A 188 2.16 -39.59 1.53
C PHE A 188 2.95 -40.90 1.43
N ASN A 189 3.66 -41.25 2.50
CA ASN A 189 4.36 -42.51 2.62
C ASN A 189 3.47 -43.53 3.34
N GLU A 190 2.91 -44.48 2.59
CA GLU A 190 1.98 -45.48 3.13
C GLU A 190 2.59 -46.39 4.20
N LYS A 191 3.92 -46.60 4.17
CA LYS A 191 4.61 -47.47 5.14
C LYS A 191 4.84 -46.79 6.49
N THR A 192 5.14 -45.49 6.49
CA THR A 192 5.44 -44.73 7.71
C THR A 192 4.27 -43.85 8.17
N GLY A 193 3.27 -43.65 7.32
CA GLY A 193 2.18 -42.70 7.52
C GLY A 193 2.63 -41.24 7.45
N ALA A 194 3.84 -40.98 6.92
CA ALA A 194 4.42 -39.64 6.88
C ALA A 194 3.91 -38.84 5.68
N ILE A 195 3.65 -37.55 5.91
CA ILE A 195 3.42 -36.57 4.84
C ILE A 195 4.74 -35.83 4.63
N HIS A 196 5.29 -35.90 3.42
CA HIS A 196 6.51 -35.20 3.05
C HIS A 196 6.17 -33.92 2.31
N LEU A 197 6.81 -32.83 2.74
CA LEU A 197 6.70 -31.54 2.06
C LEU A 197 7.29 -31.62 0.65
N PRO A 198 6.74 -30.83 -0.30
CA PRO A 198 7.28 -30.75 -1.64
C PRO A 198 8.74 -30.32 -1.65
N THR A 199 9.53 -30.93 -2.53
CA THR A 199 10.90 -30.49 -2.79
C THR A 199 10.90 -29.01 -3.20
N GLY A 200 11.66 -28.19 -2.48
CA GLY A 200 11.77 -26.75 -2.77
C GLY A 200 10.65 -25.88 -2.19
N TYR A 201 9.64 -26.44 -1.52
CA TYR A 201 8.58 -25.65 -0.85
C TYR A 201 9.17 -24.60 0.10
N GLY A 202 10.14 -24.98 0.93
CA GLY A 202 10.80 -24.05 1.85
C GLY A 202 11.47 -22.86 1.14
N ARG A 203 12.00 -23.06 -0.07
CA ARG A 203 12.54 -21.96 -0.90
C ARG A 203 11.43 -21.06 -1.43
N SER A 204 10.36 -21.64 -1.97
CA SER A 204 9.21 -20.86 -2.46
C SER A 204 8.55 -20.03 -1.35
N LEU A 205 8.40 -20.60 -0.15
CA LEU A 205 7.88 -19.88 1.01
C LEU A 205 8.82 -18.75 1.44
N LYS A 206 10.14 -19.00 1.48
CA LYS A 206 11.13 -17.97 1.79
C LYS A 206 11.09 -16.83 0.78
N ASP A 207 10.99 -17.14 -0.50
CA ASP A 207 10.91 -16.16 -1.58
C ASP A 207 9.63 -15.33 -1.48
N LEU A 208 8.48 -15.97 -1.18
CA LEU A 208 7.22 -15.29 -0.94
C LEU A 208 7.32 -14.31 0.24
N LYS A 209 7.85 -14.76 1.39
CA LYS A 209 8.05 -13.92 2.57
C LYS A 209 8.97 -12.73 2.26
N LYS A 210 10.01 -12.94 1.46
CA LYS A 210 10.94 -11.88 1.03
C LYS A 210 10.22 -10.83 0.16
N SER A 211 9.43 -11.25 -0.81
CA SER A 211 8.68 -10.30 -1.65
C SER A 211 7.61 -9.56 -0.85
N LEU A 212 6.95 -10.22 0.09
CA LEU A 212 6.00 -9.58 1.01
C LEU A 212 6.70 -8.54 1.89
N ALA A 213 7.85 -8.87 2.49
CA ALA A 213 8.63 -7.92 3.28
C ALA A 213 9.08 -6.71 2.45
N LYS A 214 9.54 -6.94 1.22
CA LYS A 214 9.91 -5.87 0.28
C LYS A 214 8.72 -4.96 -0.04
N ALA A 215 7.55 -5.53 -0.34
CA ALA A 215 6.33 -4.76 -0.62
C ALA A 215 5.89 -3.89 0.57
N ARG A 216 6.11 -4.40 1.80
CA ARG A 216 5.85 -3.68 3.06
C ARG A 216 6.89 -2.62 3.39
N GLY A 217 7.97 -2.51 2.62
CA GLY A 217 9.09 -1.61 2.93
C GLY A 217 9.90 -2.03 4.16
N ILE A 218 9.82 -3.30 4.58
CA ILE A 218 10.58 -3.82 5.72
C ILE A 218 12.06 -3.90 5.32
N ASP A 219 12.91 -3.25 6.11
CA ASP A 219 14.37 -3.26 5.95
C ASP A 219 15.02 -3.82 7.23
N PRO A 220 15.62 -5.02 7.17
CA PRO A 220 16.31 -5.63 8.30
C PRO A 220 17.43 -4.75 8.90
N LYS A 221 18.03 -3.85 8.10
CA LYS A 221 19.02 -2.90 8.61
C LYS A 221 18.37 -1.86 9.51
N MET A 222 17.17 -1.38 9.17
CA MET A 222 16.42 -0.43 10.00
C MET A 222 15.91 -1.11 11.27
N GLU A 223 15.37 -2.31 11.18
CA GLU A 223 14.99 -3.08 12.38
C GLU A 223 16.18 -3.30 13.32
N LYS A 224 17.35 -3.61 12.77
CA LYS A 224 18.58 -3.74 13.58
C LYS A 224 18.98 -2.42 14.23
N LYS A 225 18.87 -1.29 13.53
CA LYS A 225 19.13 0.05 14.10
C LYS A 225 18.13 0.37 15.22
N LEU A 226 16.85 0.03 15.04
CA LEU A 226 15.78 0.29 16.01
C LEU A 226 16.02 -0.40 17.36
N LYS A 227 16.74 -1.53 17.40
CA LYS A 227 17.10 -2.22 18.66
C LYS A 227 17.93 -1.35 19.62
N GLY A 228 18.55 -0.27 19.14
CA GLY A 228 19.23 0.72 19.98
C GLY A 228 18.30 1.76 20.62
N TYR A 229 16.99 1.66 20.40
CA TYR A 229 15.99 2.63 20.81
C TYR A 229 14.81 1.93 21.50
N THR A 230 14.13 2.68 22.36
CA THR A 230 12.77 2.32 22.76
C THR A 230 11.80 2.91 21.75
N VAL A 231 10.98 2.08 21.13
CA VAL A 231 10.02 2.49 20.10
C VAL A 231 8.62 2.60 20.70
N TYR A 232 7.94 3.71 20.40
CA TYR A 232 6.57 3.97 20.82
C TYR A 232 5.64 4.13 19.62
N ALA A 233 4.57 3.34 19.59
CA ALA A 233 3.41 3.56 18.74
C ALA A 233 2.37 4.36 19.52
N VAL A 234 2.26 5.66 19.22
CA VAL A 234 1.40 6.58 19.96
C VAL A 234 0.06 6.69 19.27
N VAL A 235 -1.01 6.30 19.97
CA VAL A 235 -2.37 6.41 19.46
C VAL A 235 -2.88 7.83 19.72
N VAL A 236 -3.04 8.59 18.65
CA VAL A 236 -3.53 9.97 18.67
C VAL A 236 -5.01 9.98 18.32
N PRO A 237 -5.89 10.47 19.20
CA PRO A 237 -7.31 10.65 18.89
C PRO A 237 -7.46 11.61 17.71
N GLY A 238 -8.16 11.17 16.66
CA GLY A 238 -8.49 12.01 15.50
C GLY A 238 -9.96 12.44 15.49
N ALA A 239 -10.31 13.34 14.57
CA ALA A 239 -11.71 13.72 14.35
C ALA A 239 -12.54 12.51 13.84
N LYS A 240 -13.78 12.37 14.33
CA LYS A 240 -14.72 11.29 13.95
C LYS A 240 -14.20 9.88 14.24
N ASP A 241 -13.63 9.65 15.44
CA ASP A 241 -13.16 8.35 15.95
C ASP A 241 -12.08 7.65 15.11
N LYS A 242 -11.43 8.37 14.18
CA LYS A 242 -10.28 7.84 13.42
C LYS A 242 -9.00 8.11 14.18
N ALA A 243 -8.66 7.22 15.11
CA ALA A 243 -7.36 7.23 15.74
C ALA A 243 -6.25 7.05 14.69
N THR A 244 -5.16 7.79 14.85
CA THR A 244 -3.95 7.65 14.02
C THR A 244 -2.79 7.20 14.89
N VAL A 245 -1.85 6.46 14.30
CA VAL A 245 -0.62 6.05 15.00
C VAL A 245 0.50 6.97 14.55
N THR A 246 1.16 7.60 15.51
CA THR A 246 2.40 8.35 15.30
C THR A 246 3.54 7.62 16.01
N TRP A 247 4.67 7.48 15.33
CA TRP A 247 5.82 6.75 15.86
C TRP A 247 6.81 7.70 16.52
N PHE A 248 7.36 7.26 17.65
CA PHE A 248 8.42 7.97 18.37
C PHE A 248 9.51 6.98 18.77
N ILE A 249 10.74 7.48 18.82
CA ILE A 249 11.89 6.73 19.32
C ILE A 249 12.53 7.49 20.48
N GLU A 250 12.94 6.74 21.50
CA GLU A 250 13.59 7.23 22.70
C GLU A 250 14.95 6.54 22.84
N LYS A 251 15.97 7.32 23.18
CA LYS A 251 17.31 6.82 23.53
C LYS A 251 17.71 7.42 24.86
N ASP A 252 18.15 6.57 25.79
CA ASP A 252 18.60 6.99 27.12
C ASP A 252 17.59 7.88 27.89
N GLY A 253 16.29 7.63 27.71
CA GLY A 253 15.23 8.40 28.39
C GLY A 253 14.80 9.70 27.69
N VAL A 254 15.38 10.02 26.52
CA VAL A 254 15.10 11.24 25.76
C VAL A 254 14.54 10.90 24.38
N VAL A 255 13.48 11.61 23.97
CA VAL A 255 12.90 11.45 22.63
C VAL A 255 13.85 12.04 21.61
N VAL A 256 14.22 11.25 20.60
CA VAL A 256 15.19 11.64 19.57
C VAL A 256 14.54 11.74 18.21
N ARG A 257 15.10 12.58 17.34
CA ARG A 257 14.65 12.75 15.95
C ARG A 257 15.70 12.23 15.00
N GLU A 258 15.52 10.99 14.54
CA GLU A 258 16.34 10.38 13.48
C GLU A 258 15.51 10.22 12.22
N ALA A 259 15.72 11.08 11.23
CA ALA A 259 14.86 11.18 10.05
C ALA A 259 14.74 9.86 9.28
N GLU A 260 15.83 9.09 9.18
CA GLU A 260 15.85 7.80 8.49
C GLU A 260 14.96 6.76 9.20
N LEU A 261 15.06 6.67 10.54
CA LEU A 261 14.26 5.72 11.34
C LEU A 261 12.81 6.16 11.44
N GLN A 262 12.56 7.47 11.53
CA GLN A 262 11.21 8.02 11.55
C GLN A 262 10.49 7.70 10.23
N ASN A 263 11.14 7.97 9.10
CA ASN A 263 10.60 7.65 7.78
C ASN A 263 10.34 6.14 7.64
N TYR A 264 11.25 5.29 8.13
CA TYR A 264 11.03 3.85 8.15
C TYR A 264 9.79 3.45 8.96
N LEU A 265 9.63 3.97 10.18
CA LEU A 265 8.51 3.66 11.06
C LEU A 265 7.17 4.14 10.48
N GLU A 266 7.13 5.31 9.84
CA GLU A 266 5.93 5.81 9.17
C GLU A 266 5.46 4.90 8.03
N HIS A 267 6.38 4.26 7.32
CA HIS A 267 6.08 3.38 6.20
C HIS A 267 5.83 1.92 6.63
N ALA A 268 6.69 1.37 7.48
CA ALA A 268 6.76 -0.05 7.79
C ALA A 268 6.49 -0.38 9.28
N GLY A 269 6.38 0.62 10.16
CA GLY A 269 6.26 0.43 11.60
C GLY A 269 5.10 -0.46 12.02
N LYS A 270 3.96 -0.39 11.30
CA LYS A 270 2.78 -1.23 11.57
C LYS A 270 3.01 -2.74 11.36
N TYR A 271 4.15 -3.12 10.78
CA TYR A 271 4.54 -4.51 10.54
C TYR A 271 5.66 -5.00 11.48
N LEU A 272 6.14 -4.16 12.40
CA LEU A 272 7.10 -4.58 13.42
C LEU A 272 6.49 -5.64 14.34
N ASP A 273 7.34 -6.47 14.93
CA ASP A 273 6.91 -7.39 15.97
C ASP A 273 6.33 -6.58 17.15
N PRO A 274 5.13 -6.92 17.66
CA PRO A 274 4.54 -6.23 18.81
C PRO A 274 5.41 -6.25 20.08
N SER A 275 6.40 -7.15 20.17
CA SER A 275 7.39 -7.17 21.25
C SER A 275 8.53 -6.15 21.08
N ASP A 276 8.69 -5.57 19.89
CA ASP A 276 9.74 -4.58 19.58
C ASP A 276 9.32 -3.13 19.89
N TYR A 277 8.07 -2.88 20.29
CA TYR A 277 7.58 -1.52 20.58
C TYR A 277 6.48 -1.49 21.65
N TYR A 278 6.26 -0.30 22.21
CA TYR A 278 5.19 -0.05 23.17
C TYR A 278 4.06 0.75 22.55
N VAL A 279 2.82 0.29 22.74
CA VAL A 279 1.62 1.09 22.40
C VAL A 279 1.27 1.95 23.60
N ILE A 280 1.24 3.27 23.40
CA ILE A 280 0.87 4.22 24.45
C ILE A 280 -0.16 5.25 23.94
N PRO A 281 -1.06 5.74 24.81
CA PRO A 281 -1.95 6.83 24.44
C PRO A 281 -1.20 8.17 24.45
N TYR A 282 -1.71 9.15 23.71
CA TYR A 282 -1.08 10.47 23.55
C TYR A 282 -0.83 11.20 24.89
N GLU A 283 -1.71 11.03 25.87
CA GLU A 283 -1.59 11.66 27.19
C GLU A 283 -0.40 11.11 27.99
N VAL A 284 0.00 9.86 27.75
CA VAL A 284 1.17 9.25 28.40
C VAL A 284 2.46 9.79 27.76
N LEU A 285 2.48 9.98 26.44
CA LEU A 285 3.62 10.57 25.75
C LEU A 285 3.87 12.01 26.22
N THR A 286 2.83 12.84 26.29
CA THR A 286 2.97 14.25 26.68
C THR A 286 3.55 14.42 28.09
N LYS A 287 3.19 13.56 29.04
CA LYS A 287 3.83 13.51 30.37
C LYS A 287 5.32 13.15 30.28
N LYS A 288 5.66 12.11 29.52
CA LYS A 288 7.06 11.69 29.29
C LYS A 288 7.92 12.79 28.67
N ILE A 289 7.41 13.48 27.66
CA ILE A 289 8.13 14.58 26.99
C ILE A 289 8.34 15.75 27.97
N ASN A 290 7.30 16.14 28.72
CA ASN A 290 7.43 17.22 29.68
C ASN A 290 8.44 16.92 30.80
N ASP A 291 8.57 15.65 31.19
CA ASP A 291 9.55 15.24 32.22
C ASP A 291 10.97 15.05 31.65
N SER A 292 11.13 14.66 30.39
CA SER A 292 12.45 14.61 29.74
C SER A 292 13.01 16.02 29.50
N TRP A 293 12.17 16.99 29.11
CA TRP A 293 12.56 18.39 28.93
C TRP A 293 12.94 19.09 30.24
N LYS A 294 12.37 18.67 31.38
CA LYS A 294 12.80 19.14 32.72
C LYS A 294 14.22 18.69 33.08
N LYS A 295 14.72 17.58 32.53
CA LYS A 295 16.07 17.10 32.82
C LYS A 295 17.15 17.87 32.04
N GLU A 296 16.85 18.33 30.82
CA GLU A 296 17.80 19.14 30.02
C GLU A 296 17.98 20.57 30.54
N LEU A 297 17.05 21.10 31.36
CA LEU A 297 17.14 22.45 31.95
C LEU A 297 17.91 22.51 33.29
N ILE A 298 18.37 21.37 33.83
CA ILE A 298 19.10 21.28 35.11
C ILE A 298 20.54 20.75 34.88
N THR A 299 21.07 20.85 33.66
CA THR A 299 22.48 20.55 33.36
C THR A 299 23.11 21.76 32.68
#